data_AF-A0A8T4B245-F1
#
_entry.id   AF-A0A8T4B245-F1
#
_cell.length_a   1.000
_cell.length_b   1.000
_cell.length_c   1.000
_cell.angle_alpha   90.00
_cell.angle_beta   90.00
_cell.angle_gamma   90.00
#
_symmetry.space_group_name_H-M   'P 1'
#
loop_
_entity.id
_entity.type
_entity.pdbx_description
1 polymer ?
#
loop_
_entity_poly.entity_id
_entity_poly.type
_entity_poly.pdbx_seq_one_letter_code
_entity_poly.pdbx_strand_id
1 'polypeptide(L)'
;SVLGVAVDASTVAIFKDSIDEAENIFRRPSAEKIENSVLVHEVGHLLGLVNTVYTSPVDHEDSSHPGHSNNEDSVMYWAIESTSIANFFDNDLPTEFDSDDLNDLSGLADGSISCTDQLWRP
;
A
#
# COMPACT_ATOMS: atom_id res chain seq x y z
N SER A 1 -8.24 8.58 -12.82
CA SER A 1 -8.13 9.53 -11.71
C SER A 1 -7.30 8.88 -10.62
N VAL A 2 -6.34 9.60 -10.05
CA VAL A 2 -5.47 9.10 -8.97
C VAL A 2 -6.19 9.37 -7.65
N LEU A 3 -6.30 8.39 -6.75
CA LEU A 3 -7.08 8.49 -5.50
C LEU A 3 -6.23 9.00 -4.31
N GLY A 4 -4.95 8.66 -4.31
CA GLY A 4 -3.92 9.22 -3.47
C GLY A 4 -2.59 9.18 -4.22
N VAL A 5 -1.64 10.00 -3.81
CA VAL A 5 -0.27 9.93 -4.33
C VAL A 5 0.72 10.16 -3.19
N ALA A 6 1.69 9.26 -3.02
CA ALA A 6 2.92 9.56 -2.30
C ALA A 6 3.72 10.61 -3.09
N VAL A 7 3.86 11.81 -2.50
CA VAL A 7 4.58 12.93 -3.11
C VAL A 7 6.08 12.85 -2.79
N ASP A 8 6.43 12.38 -1.58
CA ASP A 8 7.80 12.12 -1.14
C ASP A 8 7.82 11.14 0.05
N ALA A 9 9.02 10.82 0.55
CA ALA A 9 9.28 9.93 1.70
C ALA A 9 8.68 10.37 3.05
N SER A 10 7.82 11.38 3.07
CA SER A 10 7.12 11.86 4.26
C SER A 10 5.70 12.38 4.01
N THR A 11 5.22 12.38 2.75
CA THR A 11 4.00 13.11 2.37
C THR A 11 3.09 12.27 1.49
N VAL A 12 1.87 12.07 1.97
CA VAL A 12 0.77 11.46 1.22
C VAL A 12 -0.29 12.52 0.96
N ALA A 13 -0.74 12.65 -0.30
CA ALA A 13 -1.87 13.51 -0.66
C ALA A 13 -3.08 12.64 -1.01
N ILE A 14 -4.23 12.93 -0.41
CA ILE A 14 -5.49 12.20 -0.61
C ILE A 14 -6.51 13.10 -1.29
N PHE A 15 -7.16 12.62 -2.36
CA PHE A 15 -8.14 13.37 -3.12
C PHE A 15 -9.56 12.97 -2.75
N LYS A 16 -10.11 13.58 -1.70
CA LYS A 16 -11.43 13.26 -1.12
C LYS A 16 -12.58 13.26 -2.14
N ASP A 17 -12.59 14.21 -3.07
CA ASP A 17 -13.64 14.30 -4.09
C ASP A 17 -13.67 13.07 -5.02
N SER A 18 -12.53 12.43 -5.26
CA SER A 18 -12.45 11.19 -6.06
C SER A 18 -12.89 9.96 -5.27
N ILE A 19 -12.75 9.99 -3.94
CA ILE A 19 -13.21 8.94 -3.02
C ILE A 19 -14.74 8.99 -2.91
N ASP A 20 -15.32 10.18 -2.72
CA ASP A 20 -16.77 10.37 -2.63
C ASP A 20 -17.49 9.96 -3.93
N GLU A 21 -16.84 10.11 -5.09
CA GLU A 21 -17.38 9.68 -6.39
C GLU A 21 -17.40 8.14 -6.55
N ALA A 22 -16.50 7.43 -5.85
CA ALA A 22 -16.43 5.96 -5.86
C ALA A 22 -17.52 5.28 -5.02
N GLU A 23 -18.06 5.96 -3.99
CA GLU A 23 -19.10 5.45 -3.07
C GLU A 23 -20.48 5.25 -3.71
N ASN A 24 -20.78 5.92 -4.84
CA ASN A 24 -22.15 6.04 -5.37
C ASN A 24 -22.77 4.76 -5.97
N ILE A 25 -22.23 3.56 -5.69
CA ILE A 25 -22.70 2.28 -6.23
C ILE A 25 -22.88 1.24 -5.10
N PHE A 26 -24.07 0.64 -5.05
CA PHE A 26 -24.48 -0.36 -4.06
C PHE A 26 -23.45 -1.51 -3.90
N ARG A 27 -23.06 -1.85 -2.66
CA ARG A 27 -22.04 -2.87 -2.27
C ARG A 27 -20.57 -2.51 -2.48
N ARG A 28 -20.23 -1.25 -2.78
CA ARG A 28 -18.84 -0.78 -2.77
C ARG A 28 -18.35 -0.41 -1.36
N PRO A 29 -17.03 -0.48 -1.10
CA PRO A 29 -16.43 0.01 0.12
C PRO A 29 -16.79 1.47 0.39
N SER A 30 -16.97 1.82 1.65
CA SER A 30 -17.17 3.23 2.04
C SER A 30 -15.93 4.08 1.73
N ALA A 31 -16.12 5.38 1.55
CA ALA A 31 -15.08 6.37 1.35
C ALA A 31 -14.02 6.29 2.45
N GLU A 32 -14.47 6.16 3.70
CA GLU A 32 -13.60 5.99 4.86
C GLU A 32 -12.72 4.73 4.73
N LYS A 33 -13.29 3.62 4.25
CA LYS A 33 -12.53 2.37 4.07
C LYS A 33 -11.52 2.47 2.92
N ILE A 34 -11.89 3.12 1.82
CA ILE A 34 -10.98 3.42 0.70
C ILE A 34 -9.85 4.31 1.17
N GLU A 35 -10.16 5.41 1.87
CA GLU A 35 -9.18 6.34 2.43
C GLU A 35 -8.20 5.62 3.36
N ASN A 36 -8.70 4.77 4.26
CA ASN A 36 -7.86 4.01 5.18
C ASN A 36 -6.95 3.01 4.44
N SER A 37 -7.48 2.30 3.45
CA SER A 37 -6.71 1.33 2.65
C SER A 37 -5.54 2.01 1.91
N VAL A 38 -5.85 3.10 1.20
CA VAL A 38 -4.83 3.90 0.48
C VAL A 38 -3.82 4.50 1.45
N LEU A 39 -4.26 5.06 2.59
CA LEU A 39 -3.34 5.62 3.58
C LEU A 39 -2.36 4.56 4.09
N VAL A 40 -2.85 3.37 4.44
CA VAL A 40 -2.01 2.28 4.96
C VAL A 40 -1.02 1.78 3.90
N HIS A 41 -1.45 1.68 2.64
CA HIS A 41 -0.58 1.34 1.50
C HIS A 41 0.60 2.31 1.38
N GLU A 42 0.31 3.62 1.37
CA GLU A 42 1.32 4.66 1.22
C GLU A 42 2.25 4.72 2.43
N VAL A 43 1.72 4.51 3.65
CA VAL A 43 2.54 4.32 4.85
C VAL A 43 3.47 3.11 4.70
N GLY A 44 3.05 2.04 4.04
CA GLY A 44 3.90 0.91 3.72
C GLY A 44 5.11 1.32 2.87
N HIS A 45 4.89 2.09 1.80
CA HIS A 45 5.98 2.67 1.00
C HIS A 45 6.91 3.59 1.82
N LEU A 46 6.35 4.41 2.71
CA LEU A 46 7.15 5.23 3.64
C LEU A 46 7.99 4.40 4.60
N LEU A 47 7.57 3.18 4.93
CA LEU A 47 8.32 2.23 5.73
C LEU A 47 9.29 1.38 4.90
N GLY A 48 9.27 1.54 3.57
CA GLY A 48 10.16 0.86 2.64
C GLY A 48 9.60 -0.42 2.02
N LEU A 49 8.36 -0.79 2.35
CA LEU A 49 7.65 -1.92 1.74
C LEU A 49 7.16 -1.58 0.33
N VAL A 50 7.08 -2.53 -0.60
CA VAL A 50 7.71 -3.85 -0.60
C VAL A 50 9.04 -3.73 -1.35
N ASN A 51 10.11 -4.34 -0.84
CA ASN A 51 11.43 -4.38 -1.51
C ASN A 51 11.99 -3.02 -2.00
N THR A 52 11.52 -1.88 -1.49
CA THR A 52 11.92 -0.56 -2.01
C THR A 52 13.31 -0.16 -1.51
N VAL A 53 13.64 -0.59 -0.29
CA VAL A 53 14.91 -0.27 0.39
C VAL A 53 15.58 -1.49 1.02
N TYR A 54 15.08 -2.68 0.72
CA TYR A 54 15.57 -3.94 1.26
C TYR A 54 15.23 -5.07 0.28
N THR A 55 15.69 -6.29 0.59
CA THR A 55 15.24 -7.49 -0.11
C THR A 55 14.57 -8.40 0.92
N SER A 56 13.28 -8.66 0.72
CA SER A 56 12.47 -9.53 1.55
C SER A 56 13.02 -10.96 1.49
N PRO A 57 13.01 -11.69 2.63
CA PRO A 57 13.25 -13.12 2.63
C PRO A 57 12.12 -13.93 1.95
N VAL A 58 10.96 -13.30 1.70
CA VAL A 58 9.80 -13.91 1.03
C VAL A 58 9.64 -13.30 -0.36
N ASP A 59 9.33 -14.15 -1.35
CA ASP A 59 9.06 -13.71 -2.73
C ASP A 59 7.61 -13.22 -2.87
N HIS A 60 7.33 -12.05 -2.28
CA HIS A 60 6.01 -11.44 -2.27
C HIS A 60 5.91 -10.13 -3.06
N GLU A 61 6.95 -9.72 -3.78
CA GLU A 61 6.87 -8.57 -4.69
C GLU A 61 6.24 -8.96 -6.03
N ASP A 62 5.41 -8.08 -6.59
CA ASP A 62 4.90 -8.22 -7.95
C ASP A 62 5.95 -7.82 -8.99
N SER A 63 6.45 -8.80 -9.75
CA SER A 63 7.38 -8.59 -10.86
C SER A 63 6.91 -7.60 -11.94
N SER A 64 5.60 -7.41 -12.09
CA SER A 64 5.00 -6.46 -13.06
C SER A 64 4.75 -5.08 -12.45
N HIS A 65 4.69 -4.99 -11.11
CA HIS A 65 4.46 -3.76 -10.36
C HIS A 65 5.48 -3.66 -9.21
N PRO A 66 6.76 -3.32 -9.51
CA PRO A 66 7.79 -3.21 -8.49
C PRO A 66 7.38 -2.28 -7.34
N GLY A 67 7.79 -2.60 -6.11
CA GLY A 67 7.36 -1.89 -4.91
C GLY A 67 6.06 -2.40 -4.28
N HIS A 68 5.32 -3.29 -4.95
CA HIS A 68 4.00 -3.75 -4.52
C HIS A 68 3.96 -5.24 -4.25
N SER A 69 2.97 -5.67 -3.48
CA SER A 69 2.72 -7.09 -3.21
C SER A 69 2.13 -7.80 -4.43
N ASN A 70 2.50 -9.07 -4.62
CA ASN A 70 1.86 -9.98 -5.59
C ASN A 70 0.59 -10.66 -5.05
N ASN A 71 0.24 -10.40 -3.78
CA ASN A 71 -0.96 -10.91 -3.12
C ASN A 71 -2.12 -9.90 -3.26
N GLU A 72 -3.22 -10.29 -3.90
CA GLU A 72 -4.39 -9.41 -4.14
C GLU A 72 -5.14 -9.04 -2.86
N ASP A 73 -4.97 -9.81 -1.78
CA ASP A 73 -5.54 -9.56 -0.46
C ASP A 73 -4.64 -8.68 0.43
N SER A 74 -3.45 -8.30 -0.05
CA SER A 74 -2.53 -7.43 0.68
C SER A 74 -2.93 -5.97 0.54
N VAL A 75 -2.81 -5.19 1.62
CA VAL A 75 -2.93 -3.73 1.53
C VAL A 75 -1.83 -3.13 0.65
N MET A 76 -0.71 -3.83 0.43
CA MET A 76 0.37 -3.43 -0.47
C MET A 76 0.15 -3.85 -1.94
N TYR A 77 -1.02 -4.39 -2.31
CA TYR A 77 -1.33 -4.72 -3.70
C TYR A 77 -1.46 -3.46 -4.58
N TRP A 78 -0.87 -3.48 -5.77
CA TRP A 78 -0.80 -2.31 -6.69
C TRP A 78 -2.17 -1.68 -7.01
N ALA A 79 -3.25 -2.47 -6.96
CA ALA A 79 -4.57 -1.98 -7.30
C ALA A 79 -5.15 -1.02 -6.25
N ILE A 80 -4.63 -1.01 -5.02
CA ILE A 80 -5.11 -0.19 -3.89
C ILE A 80 -4.96 1.30 -4.18
N GLU A 81 -3.85 1.75 -4.76
CA GLU A 81 -3.64 3.16 -5.14
C GLU A 81 -4.27 3.56 -6.49
N SER A 82 -4.89 2.61 -7.18
CA SER A 82 -5.39 2.80 -8.55
C SER A 82 -6.91 3.00 -8.62
N THR A 83 -7.42 3.41 -9.79
CA THR A 83 -8.88 3.41 -10.06
C THR A 83 -9.53 2.03 -9.91
N SER A 84 -8.74 0.96 -9.91
CA SER A 84 -9.21 -0.41 -9.75
C SER A 84 -9.67 -0.72 -8.33
N ILE A 85 -9.36 0.12 -7.34
CA ILE A 85 -9.89 -0.04 -5.97
C ILE A 85 -11.43 -0.03 -5.93
N ALA A 86 -12.05 0.60 -6.93
CA ALA A 86 -13.49 0.60 -7.13
C ALA A 86 -14.07 -0.81 -7.46
N ASN A 87 -13.24 -1.79 -7.80
CA ASN A 87 -13.66 -3.16 -8.08
C ASN A 87 -13.71 -4.04 -6.82
N PHE A 88 -13.16 -3.58 -5.69
CA PHE A 88 -13.25 -4.30 -4.42
C PHE A 88 -14.68 -4.23 -3.86
N PHE A 89 -15.07 -5.26 -3.12
CA PHE A 89 -16.27 -5.23 -2.28
C PHE A 89 -15.89 -4.75 -0.87
N ASP A 90 -16.86 -4.20 -0.13
CA ASP A 90 -16.60 -3.60 1.18
C ASP A 90 -15.88 -4.57 2.14
N ASN A 91 -16.20 -5.87 2.17
CA ASN A 91 -15.49 -6.83 3.03
C ASN A 91 -14.13 -7.30 2.51
N ASP A 92 -13.84 -7.06 1.23
CA ASP A 92 -12.67 -7.61 0.54
C ASP A 92 -11.55 -6.55 0.40
N LEU A 93 -11.83 -5.28 0.74
CA LEU A 93 -10.81 -4.23 0.70
C LEU A 93 -9.88 -4.34 1.93
N PRO A 94 -8.59 -4.69 1.76
CA PRO A 94 -7.65 -4.77 2.87
C PRO A 94 -7.32 -3.39 3.41
N THR A 95 -7.16 -3.29 4.73
CA THR A 95 -6.81 -2.03 5.41
C THR A 95 -5.69 -2.22 6.43
N GLU A 96 -5.05 -3.39 6.43
CA GLU A 96 -4.00 -3.76 7.37
C GLU A 96 -2.88 -4.48 6.60
N PHE A 97 -1.66 -4.35 7.09
CA PHE A 97 -0.52 -5.11 6.58
C PHE A 97 -0.75 -6.61 6.78
N ASP A 98 -0.41 -7.40 5.77
CA ASP A 98 -0.50 -8.86 5.88
C ASP A 98 0.68 -9.44 6.68
N SER A 99 0.75 -10.77 6.78
CA SER A 99 1.82 -11.41 7.55
C SER A 99 3.21 -11.16 6.97
N ASP A 100 3.34 -11.08 5.64
CA ASP A 100 4.64 -10.93 5.00
C ASP A 100 5.14 -9.49 5.18
N ASP A 101 4.24 -8.51 5.00
CA ASP A 101 4.51 -7.10 5.32
C ASP A 101 4.96 -6.91 6.78
N LEU A 102 4.24 -7.52 7.73
CA LEU A 102 4.57 -7.41 9.16
C LEU A 102 5.89 -8.12 9.53
N ASN A 103 6.19 -9.26 8.89
CA ASN A 103 7.44 -9.97 9.09
C ASN A 103 8.62 -9.14 8.58
N ASP A 104 8.47 -8.48 7.44
CA ASP A 104 9.49 -7.61 6.87
C ASP A 104 9.73 -6.38 7.75
N LEU A 105 8.67 -5.73 8.22
CA LEU A 105 8.78 -4.64 9.20
C LEU A 105 9.46 -5.08 10.49
N SER A 106 9.15 -6.27 11.00
CA SER A 106 9.81 -6.84 12.18
C SER A 106 11.29 -7.07 11.91
N GLY A 107 11.65 -7.63 10.75
CA GLY A 107 13.03 -7.90 10.39
C GLY A 107 13.86 -6.65 10.13
N LEU A 108 13.24 -5.61 9.58
CA LEU A 108 13.85 -4.28 9.45
C LEU A 108 14.06 -3.63 10.82
N ALA A 109 13.09 -3.77 11.73
CA ALA A 109 13.15 -3.19 13.06
C ALA A 109 14.18 -3.87 13.98
N ASP A 110 14.32 -5.21 13.90
CA ASP A 110 15.29 -5.97 14.69
C ASP A 110 16.68 -6.10 14.03
N GLY A 111 16.79 -5.67 12.77
CA GLY A 111 18.03 -5.65 11.99
C GLY A 111 18.41 -6.98 11.35
N SER A 112 17.53 -7.99 11.40
CA SER A 112 17.73 -9.26 10.68
C SER A 112 17.59 -9.11 9.17
N ILE A 113 16.84 -8.09 8.70
CA ILE A 113 16.79 -7.67 7.30
C ILE A 113 17.64 -6.39 7.14
N SER A 114 18.60 -6.44 6.21
CA SER A 114 19.45 -5.29 5.92
C SER A 114 18.74 -4.31 5.00
N CYS A 115 18.65 -3.05 5.40
CA CYS A 115 18.23 -1.95 4.52
C CYS A 115 19.41 -1.51 3.64
N THR A 116 19.21 -1.41 2.33
CA THR A 116 20.24 -1.12 1.33
C THR A 116 20.31 0.35 0.91
N ASP A 117 19.21 1.11 1.04
CA ASP A 117 19.15 2.54 0.71
C ASP A 117 18.21 3.30 1.63
N GLN A 118 18.68 4.38 2.26
CA GLN A 118 17.82 5.26 3.04
C GLN A 118 16.85 5.99 2.08
N LEU A 119 15.54 6.00 2.36
CA LEU A 119 14.46 6.62 1.54
C LEU A 119 14.73 8.10 1.17
N TRP A 120 15.72 8.74 1.79
CA TRP A 120 16.22 10.06 1.44
C TRP A 120 17.75 10.09 1.47
N ARG A 121 18.36 10.59 0.40
CA ARG A 121 19.72 11.15 0.41
C ARG A 121 19.64 12.64 -0.01
N PRO A 122 20.32 13.56 0.70
CA PRO A 122 20.35 14.99 0.37
C PRO A 122 20.91 15.32 -1.01
#